data_AF-A0AAJ7VDS7-F1
#
_entry.id   AF-A0AAJ7VDS7-F1
#
_cell.length_a   1.000
_cell.length_b   1.000
_cell.length_c   1.000
_cell.angle_alpha   90.00
_cell.angle_beta   90.00
_cell.angle_gamma   90.00
#
_symmetry.space_group_name_H-M   'P 1'
#
loop_
_entity.id
_entity.type
_entity.pdbx_description
1 polymer ?
#
loop_
_entity_poly.entity_id
_entity_poly.type
_entity_poly.pdbx_seq_one_letter_code
_entity_poly.pdbx_strand_id
1 'polypeptide(L)'
;MCASEHGRAEIVKLLLEQPGCDISIMDNDGSNALSIALEASHNDTAVLLYAHMNYAKTQTAVGSPKAQQRSPTSPHKPWPTD
;
A
#
# COMPACT_ATOMS: atom_id res chain seq x y z
N MET A 1 -1.34 -0.22 -7.52
CA MET A 1 -1.56 -0.92 -8.80
C MET A 1 -1.10 -0.09 -9.99
N CYS A 2 -1.58 1.14 -10.22
CA CYS A 2 -1.10 1.98 -11.32
C CYS A 2 0.44 2.17 -11.35
N ALA A 3 1.07 2.40 -10.20
CA ALA A 3 2.53 2.50 -10.11
C ALA A 3 3.26 1.19 -10.48
N SER A 4 2.64 0.04 -10.20
CA SER A 4 3.14 -1.30 -10.56
C SER A 4 3.08 -1.55 -12.06
N GLU A 5 1.95 -1.21 -12.68
CA GLU A 5 1.70 -1.33 -14.12
C GLU A 5 2.71 -0.54 -14.97
N HIS A 6 3.15 0.61 -14.46
CA HIS A 6 4.10 1.49 -15.15
C HIS A 6 5.55 1.32 -14.67
N GLY A 7 5.84 0.32 -13.83
CA GLY A 7 7.19 0.00 -13.36
C GLY A 7 7.86 1.10 -12.53
N ARG A 8 7.07 1.91 -11.82
CA ARG A 8 7.56 3.06 -11.05
C ARG A 8 8.06 2.61 -9.67
N ALA A 9 9.18 1.90 -9.64
CA ALA A 9 9.75 1.29 -8.43
C ALA A 9 9.90 2.28 -7.26
N GLU A 10 10.41 3.49 -7.51
CA GLU A 10 10.56 4.52 -6.47
C GLU A 10 9.23 4.99 -5.88
N ILE A 11 8.19 5.13 -6.71
CA ILE A 11 6.85 5.48 -6.25
C ILE A 11 6.27 4.34 -5.42
N VAL A 12 6.44 3.10 -5.87
CA VAL A 12 6.01 1.91 -5.12
C VAL A 12 6.69 1.86 -3.76
N LYS A 13 7.99 2.12 -3.68
CA LYS A 13 8.71 2.19 -2.41
C LYS A 13 8.14 3.25 -1.47
N LEU A 14 7.91 4.48 -1.95
CA LEU A 14 7.32 5.56 -1.15
C LEU A 14 5.91 5.21 -0.64
N LEU A 15 5.11 4.50 -1.45
CA LEU A 15 3.79 4.03 -1.06
C LEU A 15 3.86 2.93 0.02
N LEU A 16 4.81 2.00 -0.11
CA LEU A 16 5.02 0.90 0.85
C LEU A 16 5.52 1.39 2.21
N GLU A 17 6.17 2.56 2.27
CA GLU A 17 6.58 3.22 3.51
C GLU A 17 5.40 3.88 4.25
N GLN A 18 4.23 4.04 3.61
CA GLN A 18 3.07 4.67 4.26
C GLN A 18 2.37 3.74 5.26
N PRO A 19 1.99 4.26 6.44
CA PRO A 19 1.24 3.48 7.42
C PRO A 19 -0.14 3.11 6.86
N GLY A 20 -0.51 1.83 6.99
CA GLY A 20 -1.79 1.31 6.49
C GLY A 20 -1.83 1.02 4.99
N CYS A 21 -0.69 1.04 4.30
CA CYS A 21 -0.60 0.53 2.93
C CYS A 21 -0.88 -0.98 2.92
N ASP A 22 -2.03 -1.37 2.38
CA ASP A 22 -2.39 -2.78 2.23
C ASP A 22 -2.08 -3.27 0.81
N ILE A 23 -1.11 -4.17 0.73
CA ILE A 23 -0.62 -4.79 -0.49
C ILE A 23 -1.36 -6.08 -0.86
N SER A 24 -2.27 -6.55 0.00
CA SER A 24 -3.09 -7.74 -0.25
C SER A 24 -4.35 -7.46 -1.07
N ILE A 25 -4.69 -6.18 -1.26
CA ILE A 25 -5.84 -5.74 -2.05
C ILE A 25 -5.74 -6.27 -3.49
N MET A 26 -6.87 -6.75 -3.99
CA MET A 26 -7.06 -7.20 -5.37
C MET A 26 -8.07 -6.29 -6.08
N ASP A 27 -7.91 -6.13 -7.39
CA ASP A 27 -8.88 -5.48 -8.26
C ASP A 27 -10.05 -6.43 -8.62
N ASN A 28 -10.92 -5.98 -9.52
CA ASN A 28 -12.09 -6.75 -9.95
C ASN A 28 -11.74 -8.03 -10.73
N ASP A 29 -10.53 -8.10 -11.29
CA ASP A 29 -10.03 -9.25 -12.03
C ASP A 29 -9.27 -10.24 -11.13
N GLY A 30 -9.18 -9.94 -9.83
CA GLY A 30 -8.43 -10.75 -8.86
C GLY A 30 -6.93 -10.48 -8.89
N SER A 31 -6.49 -9.42 -9.56
CA SER A 31 -5.10 -9.01 -9.66
C SER A 31 -4.69 -8.09 -8.53
N ASN A 32 -3.56 -8.38 -7.89
CA ASN A 32 -2.97 -7.52 -6.88
C ASN A 32 -1.81 -6.70 -7.48
N ALA A 33 -1.24 -5.80 -6.67
CA ALA A 33 -0.13 -4.96 -7.14
C ALA A 33 1.09 -5.75 -7.64
N LEU A 34 1.32 -6.97 -7.11
CA LEU A 34 2.42 -7.84 -7.50
C LEU A 34 2.13 -8.58 -8.81
N SER A 35 0.93 -9.13 -9.02
CA SER A 35 0.57 -9.80 -10.27
C SER A 35 0.70 -8.85 -11.46
N ILE A 36 0.20 -7.62 -11.31
CA ILE A 36 0.31 -6.56 -12.33
C ILE A 36 1.78 -6.24 -12.64
N ALA A 37 2.65 -6.14 -11.63
CA ALA A 37 4.08 -5.89 -11.86
C ALA A 37 4.76 -7.03 -12.63
N LEU A 38 4.37 -8.28 -12.36
CA LEU A 38 4.90 -9.46 -13.05
C LEU A 38 4.40 -9.56 -14.49
N GLU A 39 3.11 -9.32 -14.72
CA GLU A 39 2.49 -9.31 -16.05
C GLU A 39 3.12 -8.23 -16.95
N ALA A 40 3.38 -7.05 -16.40
CA ALA A 40 4.09 -5.97 -17.09
C ALA A 40 5.63 -6.17 -17.18
N SER A 41 6.16 -7.29 -16.68
CA SER A 41 7.61 -7.60 -16.64
C SER A 41 8.46 -6.56 -15.91
N HIS A 42 7.89 -5.87 -14.92
CA HIS A 42 8.56 -4.90 -14.06
C HIS A 42 9.18 -5.57 -12.83
N ASN A 43 10.25 -6.32 -13.08
CA ASN A 43 10.91 -7.18 -12.08
C ASN A 43 11.33 -6.43 -10.81
N ASP A 44 11.94 -5.24 -10.92
CA ASP A 44 12.39 -4.47 -9.75
C ASP A 44 11.21 -4.09 -8.85
N THR A 45 10.07 -3.74 -9.46
CA THR A 45 8.84 -3.40 -8.74
C THR A 45 8.23 -4.63 -8.10
N ALA A 46 8.22 -5.77 -8.81
CA ALA A 46 7.75 -7.04 -8.27
C ALA A 46 8.59 -7.51 -7.08
N VAL A 47 9.91 -7.37 -7.14
CA VAL A 47 10.82 -7.71 -6.04
C VAL A 47 10.54 -6.85 -4.80
N LEU A 48 10.35 -5.54 -4.96
CA LEU A 48 10.00 -4.64 -3.85
C LEU A 48 8.69 -5.05 -3.17
N LEU A 49 7.65 -5.31 -3.98
CA LEU A 49 6.34 -5.73 -3.48
C LEU A 49 6.42 -7.08 -2.77
N TYR A 50 7.11 -8.05 -3.37
CA TYR A 50 7.29 -9.39 -2.79
C TYR A 50 8.07 -9.34 -1.46
N ALA A 51 9.15 -8.55 -1.41
CA ALA A 51 9.94 -8.36 -0.19
C ALA A 51 9.06 -7.79 0.93
N HIS A 52 8.25 -6.77 0.66
CA HIS A 52 7.33 -6.20 1.63
C HIS A 52 6.24 -7.19 2.09
N MET A 53 5.69 -8.01 1.19
CA MET A 53 4.71 -9.06 1.53
C MET A 53 5.27 -10.08 2.52
N ASN A 54 6.50 -10.54 2.28
CA ASN A 54 7.13 -11.51 3.16
C ASN A 54 7.56 -10.89 4.49
N TYR A 55 8.00 -9.63 4.47
CA TYR A 55 8.35 -8.90 5.68
C TYR A 55 7.15 -8.71 6.62
N ALA A 56 5.99 -8.32 6.09
CA ALA A 56 4.75 -8.18 6.85
C ALA A 56 4.31 -9.49 7.54
N LYS A 57 4.46 -10.64 6.87
CA LYS A 57 4.16 -11.97 7.44
C LYS A 57 5.07 -12.36 8.59
N THR A 58 6.31 -11.86 8.63
CA THR A 58 7.28 -12.16 9.70
C THR A 58 7.10 -11.27 10.93
N GLN A 59 6.60 -10.05 10.76
CA GLN A 59 6.34 -9.14 11.89
C GLN A 59 5.07 -9.50 12.68
N THR A 60 4.10 -10.18 12.06
CA THR A 60 2.89 -10.64 12.77
C THR A 60 3.16 -11.76 13.79
N ALA A 61 4.37 -12.37 13.78
CA ALA A 61 4.75 -13.43 14.71
C ALA A 61 5.50 -12.94 15.97
N VAL A 62 5.99 -11.69 16.00
CA VAL A 62 6.75 -11.14 17.14
C VAL A 62 6.26 -9.72 17.47
N GLY A 63 5.30 -9.65 18.39
CA GLY A 63 5.07 -8.46 19.23
C GLY A 63 3.87 -7.57 18.89
N SER A 64 2.77 -7.79 19.60
CA SER A 64 1.88 -6.71 20.05
C SER A 64 2.39 -6.19 21.41
N PRO A 65 2.07 -4.96 21.90
CA PRO A 65 1.13 -3.98 21.37
C PRO A 65 1.66 -2.52 21.31
N LYS A 66 1.01 -1.66 20.53
CA LYS A 66 0.72 -0.29 20.98
C LYS A 66 -0.53 0.28 20.29
N ALA A 67 -1.67 0.07 20.94
CA ALA A 67 -2.76 1.02 20.87
C ALA A 67 -2.31 2.30 21.61
N GLN A 68 -2.36 3.47 20.97
CA GLN A 68 -2.87 4.71 21.59
C GLN A 68 -3.04 5.83 20.54
N GLN A 69 -4.28 5.96 20.05
CA GLN A 69 -5.06 7.20 19.92
C GLN A 69 -4.48 8.42 19.17
N ARG A 70 -5.24 8.89 18.18
CA ARG A 70 -6.33 9.87 18.41
C ARG A 70 -7.13 10.10 17.12
N SER A 71 -8.45 9.96 17.22
CA SER A 71 -9.40 10.57 16.30
C SER A 71 -9.30 12.10 16.35
N PRO A 72 -9.65 12.79 15.26
CA PRO A 72 -10.38 14.03 15.39
C PRO A 72 -11.74 13.88 14.70
N THR A 73 -12.78 13.79 15.52
CA THR A 73 -14.14 14.07 15.09
C THR A 73 -14.36 15.58 15.01
N SER A 74 -15.15 15.98 14.00
CA SER A 74 -15.96 17.21 13.86
C SER A 74 -15.35 18.39 13.09
N PRO A 75 -16.17 19.33 12.58
CA PRO A 75 -17.38 19.15 11.76
C PRO A 75 -17.35 20.06 10.49
N HIS A 76 -18.30 19.85 9.59
CA HIS A 76 -18.59 20.67 8.40
C HIS A 76 -18.47 22.19 8.62
N LYS A 77 -17.86 22.89 7.65
CA LYS A 77 -18.16 24.30 7.34
C LYS A 77 -18.45 24.45 5.84
N PRO A 78 -19.51 25.19 5.46
CA PRO A 78 -19.86 25.43 4.06
C PRO A 78 -18.97 26.51 3.45
N TRP A 79 -18.77 26.39 2.14
CA TRP A 79 -18.03 27.32 1.29
C TRP A 79 -18.66 28.73 1.27
N PRO A 80 -17.87 29.81 1.15
CA PRO A 80 -18.40 31.14 0.82
C PRO A 80 -18.54 31.29 -0.70
N THR A 81 -19.74 31.69 -1.14
CA THR A 81 -20.00 32.31 -2.44
C THR A 81 -19.45 33.74 -2.46
N ASP A 82 -18.66 34.07 -3.48
CA ASP A 82 -18.69 35.39 -4.11
C ASP A 82 -19.30 35.21 -5.51
#